data_AF-A0A925Y6E6-F1
#
_entry.id   AF-A0A925Y6E6-F1
#
_cell.length_a   1.000
_cell.length_b   1.000
_cell.length_c   1.000
_cell.angle_alpha   90.00
_cell.angle_beta   90.00
_cell.angle_gamma   90.00
#
_symmetry.space_group_name_H-M   'P 1'
#
loop_
_entity.id
_entity.type
_entity.pdbx_description
1 polymer ?
#
loop_
_entity_poly.entity_id
_entity_poly.type
_entity_poly.pdbx_seq_one_letter_code
_entity_poly.pdbx_strand_id
1 'polypeptide(L)'
;MKTLLFFFSLVVIALADPQLTSWYKGSTGSYARIYTSKETQATGTSVTTWSRNAGVQSSPTYAGVHQVAYSATKVYIRTTGLATHIMGPWYLNVAKTTDFPNFPANTSKIYCIPRTPVIPTTKTTTPTGATGYYVNGVAMFDMTDTYSYSSATGQDVANGGDKIWIREAYFNEGVTFDPAFAHQAGSQYHYHAQPPGLRNQLDDNVTLNSDKTYSEKTSLPTKHSPILAWAADGLPVYGPYGYSLPLDPNSGIRRMLTGFRLRTITTRTSLSAWSNRVHGAVTFYSGPAVSSTYGLGYYLEDYEYLGDIAGQTQTSGTTLGTFDLNEYNVRWCATPEFPNGTWAYFCTIKADGTPVFPFAVGRQYFGTSIGSEMTSYPETVTIDWNGGPNLAETNKAVDTTSSNDVTVTWNVAEGGTYTVKASDTLNNDWAPISTPTATSNVLSVTETNPKTAHPKRFYRINRTSLASFDNKGFDYTDPNAVTKSFTFSGGLPPDTTPITGVKVGGVSGTVLTYIRTGNSAPYSATVSVSFVPTTLNFNQAYTAVLSVTGPPPQMTALTFTSTNTYTR
;
A
#
# COMPACT_ATOMS: atom_id res chain seq x y z
N MET A 1 -51.85 12.53 -40.60
CA MET A 1 -50.64 11.81 -40.14
C MET A 1 -50.18 12.47 -38.85
N LYS A 2 -50.16 11.74 -37.73
CA LYS A 2 -49.63 12.24 -36.45
C LYS A 2 -48.15 11.87 -36.41
N THR A 3 -47.27 12.87 -36.41
CA THR A 3 -45.82 12.69 -36.32
C THR A 3 -45.46 12.34 -34.88
N LEU A 4 -44.97 11.12 -34.67
CA LEU A 4 -44.50 10.64 -33.37
C LEU A 4 -43.03 11.08 -33.20
N LEU A 5 -42.77 12.09 -32.36
CA LEU A 5 -41.41 12.44 -31.96
C LEU A 5 -40.92 11.41 -30.92
N PHE A 6 -39.95 10.59 -31.30
CA PHE A 6 -39.19 9.78 -30.35
C PHE A 6 -38.15 10.67 -29.65
N PHE A 7 -38.35 10.93 -28.36
CA PHE A 7 -37.29 11.43 -27.48
C PHE A 7 -36.33 10.27 -27.19
N PHE A 8 -35.14 10.28 -27.80
CA PHE A 8 -34.03 9.46 -27.34
C PHE A 8 -33.50 10.06 -26.04
N SER A 9 -33.83 9.45 -24.90
CA SER A 9 -33.15 9.71 -23.64
C SER A 9 -31.73 9.17 -23.75
N LEU A 10 -30.75 10.07 -23.81
CA LEU A 10 -29.33 9.71 -23.76
C LEU A 10 -29.03 9.23 -22.33
N VAL A 11 -29.06 7.91 -22.09
CA VAL A 11 -28.56 7.33 -20.85
C VAL A 11 -27.04 7.47 -20.87
N VAL A 12 -26.51 8.52 -20.25
CA VAL A 12 -25.08 8.61 -19.95
C VAL A 12 -24.83 7.62 -18.82
N ILE A 13 -24.35 6.42 -19.18
CA ILE A 13 -23.75 5.52 -18.21
C ILE A 13 -22.47 6.21 -17.74
N ALA A 14 -22.50 6.82 -16.55
CA ALA A 14 -21.29 7.30 -15.91
C ALA A 14 -20.39 6.08 -15.69
N LEU A 15 -19.32 5.94 -16.48
CA LEU A 15 -18.29 4.95 -16.24
C LEU A 15 -17.67 5.26 -14.87
N ALA A 16 -17.48 4.23 -14.05
CA ALA A 16 -16.78 4.35 -12.79
C ALA A 16 -15.39 4.95 -13.03
N ASP A 17 -14.97 5.90 -12.21
CA ASP A 17 -13.65 6.52 -12.28
C ASP A 17 -12.59 5.56 -11.73
N PRO A 18 -11.80 4.87 -12.59
CA PRO A 18 -10.94 3.78 -12.12
C PRO A 18 -9.86 4.27 -11.15
N GLN A 19 -9.42 5.52 -11.27
CA GLN A 19 -8.43 6.10 -10.37
C GLN A 19 -8.95 6.32 -8.94
N LEU A 20 -10.28 6.36 -8.74
CA LEU A 20 -10.92 6.46 -7.43
C LEU A 20 -11.45 5.10 -6.94
N THR A 21 -11.91 4.25 -7.87
CA THR A 21 -12.60 3.00 -7.52
C THR A 21 -11.68 1.79 -7.42
N SER A 22 -10.46 1.82 -7.98
CA SER A 22 -9.57 0.64 -8.00
C SER A 22 -8.81 0.38 -6.69
N TRP A 23 -8.77 1.34 -5.76
CA TRP A 23 -8.11 1.17 -4.47
C TRP A 23 -8.75 0.02 -3.67
N TYR A 24 -7.94 -0.86 -3.08
CA TYR A 24 -8.44 -2.05 -2.38
C TYR A 24 -9.08 -1.67 -1.04
N LYS A 25 -10.41 -1.75 -0.97
CA LYS A 25 -11.22 -1.35 0.20
C LYS A 25 -11.66 -2.53 1.09
N GLY A 26 -11.48 -3.78 0.64
CA GLY A 26 -12.14 -4.97 1.22
C GLY A 26 -11.72 -5.32 2.66
N SER A 27 -10.50 -4.99 3.06
CA SER A 27 -9.92 -5.39 4.36
C SER A 27 -9.24 -4.24 5.12
N THR A 28 -9.54 -3.00 4.77
CA THR A 28 -8.89 -1.81 5.36
C THR A 28 -9.34 -1.56 6.80
N GLY A 29 -10.45 -2.18 7.24
CA GLY A 29 -10.88 -2.21 8.63
C GLY A 29 -10.11 -3.21 9.51
N SER A 30 -9.15 -3.98 8.96
CA SER A 30 -8.30 -4.90 9.74
C SER A 30 -6.98 -4.26 10.15
N TYR A 31 -6.46 -4.69 11.29
CA TYR A 31 -5.07 -4.37 11.66
C TYR A 31 -4.06 -5.07 10.74
N ALA A 32 -2.93 -4.42 10.50
CA ALA A 32 -1.78 -5.00 9.84
C ALA A 32 -1.23 -6.18 10.67
N ARG A 33 -0.76 -7.22 9.98
CA ARG A 33 -0.31 -8.47 10.59
C ARG A 33 0.96 -8.99 9.94
N ILE A 34 1.81 -9.62 10.74
CA ILE A 34 2.99 -10.33 10.24
C ILE A 34 3.06 -11.76 10.76
N TYR A 35 3.68 -12.64 9.97
CA TYR A 35 4.35 -13.83 10.44
C TYR A 35 5.75 -13.44 10.92
N THR A 36 6.09 -13.74 12.17
CA THR A 36 7.40 -13.38 12.74
C THR A 36 8.49 -14.39 12.38
N SER A 37 8.10 -15.59 11.92
CA SER A 37 8.99 -16.70 11.64
C SER A 37 8.32 -17.76 10.73
N LYS A 38 9.08 -18.78 10.30
CA LYS A 38 8.54 -19.93 9.56
C LYS A 38 7.52 -20.72 10.36
N GLU A 39 7.72 -20.85 11.67
CA GLU A 39 6.84 -21.62 12.55
C GLU A 39 5.47 -20.93 12.68
N THR A 40 5.48 -19.61 12.82
CA THR A 40 4.24 -18.80 12.84
C THR A 40 3.55 -18.80 11.47
N GLN A 41 4.31 -18.77 10.37
CA GLN A 41 3.77 -18.96 9.02
C GLN A 41 3.11 -20.35 8.86
N ALA A 42 3.81 -21.42 9.22
CA ALA A 42 3.34 -22.80 9.05
C ALA A 42 2.06 -23.07 9.84
N THR A 43 1.93 -22.47 11.03
CA THR A 43 0.73 -22.57 11.87
C THR A 43 -0.36 -21.56 11.51
N GLY A 44 -0.07 -20.58 10.65
CA GLY A 44 -0.97 -19.47 10.35
C GLY A 44 -1.14 -18.47 11.49
N THR A 45 -0.31 -18.53 12.52
CA THR A 45 -0.35 -17.62 13.68
C THR A 45 0.27 -16.29 13.30
N SER A 46 -0.46 -15.18 13.46
CA SER A 46 0.07 -13.83 13.16
C SER A 46 -0.07 -12.89 14.35
N VAL A 47 0.69 -11.80 14.33
CA VAL A 47 0.67 -10.76 15.38
C VAL A 47 0.36 -9.39 14.78
N THR A 48 -0.26 -8.51 15.58
CA THR A 48 -0.60 -7.12 15.21
C THR A 48 0.36 -6.08 15.80
N THR A 49 1.31 -6.53 16.60
CA THR A 49 2.41 -5.72 17.16
C THR A 49 3.72 -6.48 17.05
N TRP A 50 4.82 -5.77 16.78
CA TRP A 50 6.13 -6.39 16.59
C TRP A 50 7.25 -5.37 16.76
N SER A 51 8.49 -5.86 16.90
CA SER A 51 9.68 -5.02 17.01
C SER A 51 10.91 -5.76 16.48
N ARG A 52 11.61 -5.16 15.51
CA ARG A 52 12.93 -5.61 15.03
C ARG A 52 13.64 -4.44 14.33
N ASN A 53 14.72 -3.95 14.96
CA ASN A 53 15.54 -2.80 14.50
C ASN A 53 14.68 -1.60 14.05
N ALA A 54 14.80 -1.15 12.79
CA ALA A 54 14.08 0.02 12.29
C ALA A 54 12.55 -0.17 12.21
N GLY A 55 12.06 -1.41 12.29
CA GLY A 55 10.65 -1.76 12.26
C GLY A 55 10.06 -2.00 13.63
N VAL A 56 9.42 -0.99 14.21
CA VAL A 56 8.72 -1.11 15.50
C VAL A 56 7.27 -0.69 15.35
N GLN A 57 6.35 -1.63 15.61
CA GLN A 57 4.91 -1.40 15.68
C GLN A 57 4.42 -1.80 17.08
N SER A 58 4.51 -0.86 18.03
CA SER A 58 4.21 -1.09 19.46
C SER A 58 2.71 -1.14 19.79
N SER A 59 1.86 -0.75 18.84
CA SER A 59 0.41 -0.80 18.95
C SER A 59 -0.17 -1.19 17.59
N PRO A 60 -1.31 -1.90 17.52
CA PRO A 60 -1.93 -2.24 16.25
C PRO A 60 -2.15 -1.00 15.38
N THR A 61 -2.10 -1.14 14.06
CA THR A 61 -2.45 -0.07 13.11
C THR A 61 -3.23 -0.68 11.96
N TYR A 62 -4.11 0.08 11.32
CA TYR A 62 -4.88 -0.44 10.18
C TYR A 62 -3.99 -0.60 8.95
N ALA A 63 -4.22 -1.69 8.21
CA ALA A 63 -3.52 -1.95 6.96
C ALA A 63 -4.21 -1.28 5.77
N GLY A 64 -3.45 -1.08 4.71
CA GLY A 64 -3.99 -0.70 3.42
C GLY A 64 -4.03 0.80 3.15
N VAL A 65 -4.84 1.18 2.14
CA VAL A 65 -5.27 2.56 1.94
C VAL A 65 -6.40 2.87 2.91
N HIS A 66 -6.32 4.00 3.59
CA HIS A 66 -7.33 4.42 4.57
C HIS A 66 -7.97 5.77 4.26
N GLN A 67 -7.56 6.44 3.19
CA GLN A 67 -8.28 7.55 2.61
C GLN A 67 -7.96 7.66 1.12
N VAL A 68 -8.98 7.92 0.31
CA VAL A 68 -8.85 8.34 -1.09
C VAL A 68 -9.47 9.72 -1.22
N ALA A 69 -8.72 10.66 -1.78
CA ALA A 69 -9.17 12.02 -2.03
C ALA A 69 -8.76 12.46 -3.43
N TYR A 70 -9.40 13.50 -3.96
CA TYR A 70 -9.07 13.99 -5.30
C TYR A 70 -9.26 15.50 -5.42
N SER A 71 -8.59 16.07 -6.41
CA SER A 71 -8.82 17.39 -6.96
C SER A 71 -9.16 17.28 -8.44
N ALA A 72 -9.27 18.41 -9.13
CA ALA A 72 -9.42 18.42 -10.58
C ALA A 72 -8.23 17.77 -11.31
N THR A 73 -7.03 17.78 -10.72
CA THR A 73 -5.78 17.39 -11.41
C THR A 73 -5.07 16.19 -10.80
N LYS A 74 -5.40 15.81 -9.55
CA LYS A 74 -4.71 14.72 -8.84
C LYS A 74 -5.66 13.82 -8.07
N VAL A 75 -5.26 12.56 -7.91
CA VAL A 75 -5.79 11.65 -6.89
C VAL A 75 -4.75 11.49 -5.81
N TYR A 76 -5.22 11.42 -4.56
CA TYR A 76 -4.43 11.27 -3.36
C TYR A 76 -4.85 10.02 -2.60
N ILE A 77 -3.88 9.33 -2.01
CA ILE A 77 -4.12 8.31 -1.01
C ILE A 77 -3.43 8.65 0.30
N ARG A 78 -4.03 8.22 1.40
CA ARG A 78 -3.31 8.01 2.67
C ARG A 78 -3.19 6.52 2.95
N THR A 79 -2.01 6.11 3.37
CA THR A 79 -1.72 4.70 3.66
C THR A 79 -0.67 4.56 4.76
N THR A 80 -0.75 3.47 5.52
CA THR A 80 0.31 3.07 6.45
C THR A 80 1.53 2.48 5.74
N GLY A 81 1.39 2.09 4.46
CA GLY A 81 2.41 1.36 3.71
C GLY A 81 2.45 -0.13 4.05
N LEU A 82 1.54 -0.63 4.90
CA LEU A 82 1.44 -2.02 5.30
C LEU A 82 0.30 -2.72 4.54
N ALA A 83 0.54 -3.94 4.09
CA ALA A 83 -0.44 -4.70 3.33
C ALA A 83 -1.56 -5.29 4.20
N THR A 84 -2.72 -5.52 3.59
CA THR A 84 -3.88 -6.17 4.22
C THR A 84 -3.79 -7.70 4.26
N HIS A 85 -2.92 -8.31 3.45
CA HIS A 85 -2.55 -9.72 3.65
C HIS A 85 -1.50 -9.81 4.75
N ILE A 86 -1.36 -10.99 5.36
CA ILE A 86 -0.33 -11.20 6.38
C ILE A 86 1.04 -11.14 5.70
N MET A 87 1.90 -10.25 6.17
CA MET A 87 3.23 -10.02 5.62
C MET A 87 4.28 -10.93 6.28
N GLY A 88 5.44 -11.06 5.65
CA GLY A 88 6.56 -11.83 6.20
C GLY A 88 6.34 -13.35 6.12
N PRO A 89 7.26 -14.14 6.69
CA PRO A 89 8.51 -13.73 7.34
C PRO A 89 9.62 -13.38 6.31
N TRP A 90 10.71 -12.75 6.76
CA TRP A 90 11.84 -12.32 5.93
C TRP A 90 13.20 -12.84 6.44
N TYR A 91 14.09 -13.20 5.51
CA TYR A 91 15.38 -13.83 5.81
C TYR A 91 16.51 -13.30 4.92
N LEU A 92 17.78 -13.54 5.26
CA LEU A 92 18.93 -13.16 4.41
C LEU A 92 19.46 -14.32 3.55
N ASN A 93 18.93 -15.53 3.71
CA ASN A 93 19.45 -16.71 3.02
C ASN A 93 18.35 -17.72 2.66
N VAL A 94 18.59 -18.55 1.64
CA VAL A 94 17.62 -19.53 1.12
C VAL A 94 17.22 -20.57 2.16
N ALA A 95 18.17 -21.00 3.01
CA ALA A 95 17.88 -21.89 4.12
C ALA A 95 17.00 -21.22 5.20
N LYS A 96 16.88 -19.88 5.16
CA LYS A 96 16.08 -19.04 6.05
C LYS A 96 16.43 -19.35 7.51
N THR A 97 17.71 -19.26 7.80
CA THR A 97 18.32 -19.44 9.14
C THR A 97 18.84 -18.12 9.70
N THR A 98 18.92 -17.08 8.86
CA THR A 98 19.35 -15.75 9.25
C THR A 98 18.19 -14.79 9.01
N ASP A 99 17.68 -14.20 10.08
CA ASP A 99 16.61 -13.22 10.03
C ASP A 99 17.00 -11.99 9.22
N PHE A 100 16.05 -11.45 8.45
CA PHE A 100 16.23 -10.13 7.86
C PHE A 100 16.28 -9.07 8.98
N PRO A 101 17.17 -8.06 8.90
CA PRO A 101 17.43 -7.16 10.03
C PRO A 101 16.24 -6.34 10.51
N ASN A 102 15.35 -5.90 9.62
CA ASN A 102 14.24 -5.00 9.98
C ASN A 102 12.89 -5.69 9.79
N PHE A 103 11.90 -5.33 10.61
CA PHE A 103 10.49 -5.51 10.26
C PHE A 103 9.94 -4.25 9.55
N PRO A 104 8.78 -4.33 8.87
CA PRO A 104 8.11 -3.13 8.40
C PRO A 104 7.43 -2.39 9.56
N ALA A 105 7.03 -1.12 9.39
CA ALA A 105 6.19 -0.40 10.36
C ALA A 105 5.36 0.68 9.66
N ASN A 106 4.36 1.24 10.35
CA ASN A 106 3.55 2.33 9.80
C ASN A 106 4.42 3.53 9.37
N THR A 107 4.38 3.83 8.08
CA THR A 107 5.11 4.94 7.47
C THR A 107 4.27 6.20 7.27
N SER A 108 2.94 6.14 7.48
CA SER A 108 2.02 7.29 7.42
C SER A 108 2.21 8.14 6.15
N LYS A 109 2.12 7.51 4.98
CA LYS A 109 2.38 8.15 3.69
C LYS A 109 1.12 8.81 3.12
N ILE A 110 1.32 9.98 2.52
CA ILE A 110 0.39 10.56 1.55
C ILE A 110 1.08 10.48 0.19
N TYR A 111 0.41 9.94 -0.82
CA TYR A 111 0.93 9.87 -2.18
C TYR A 111 -0.10 10.41 -3.16
N CYS A 112 0.35 11.01 -4.25
CA CYS A 112 -0.53 11.50 -5.30
C CYS A 112 -0.14 10.98 -6.69
N ILE A 113 -1.11 10.91 -7.58
CA ILE A 113 -0.95 10.61 -9.01
C ILE A 113 -1.70 11.64 -9.85
N PRO A 114 -1.25 11.94 -11.09
CA PRO A 114 -1.99 12.84 -11.97
C PRO A 114 -3.27 12.19 -12.49
N ARG A 115 -4.32 13.00 -12.65
CA ARG A 115 -5.62 12.59 -13.24
C ARG A 115 -5.53 12.34 -14.74
N THR A 116 -4.65 13.07 -15.42
CA THR A 116 -4.51 13.00 -16.87
C THR A 116 -3.05 12.71 -17.21
N PRO A 117 -2.71 11.45 -17.53
CA PRO A 117 -1.39 11.09 -18.00
C PRO A 117 -1.07 11.81 -19.31
N VAL A 118 0.18 12.28 -19.42
CA VAL A 118 0.72 12.89 -20.65
C VAL A 118 1.88 12.02 -21.11
N ILE A 119 1.95 11.70 -22.39
CA ILE A 119 3.03 10.90 -22.98
C ILE A 119 4.09 11.85 -23.58
N PRO A 120 5.22 12.10 -22.89
CA PRO A 120 6.24 13.01 -23.40
C PRO A 120 7.07 12.35 -24.50
N THR A 121 7.71 13.14 -25.37
CA THR A 121 8.68 12.63 -26.34
C THR A 121 9.92 12.08 -25.63
N THR A 122 10.45 12.81 -24.65
CA THR A 122 11.60 12.40 -23.83
C THR A 122 11.12 11.75 -22.56
N LYS A 123 11.58 10.53 -22.29
CA LYS A 123 11.23 9.76 -21.09
C LYS A 123 12.17 10.07 -19.93
N THR A 124 11.69 9.85 -18.71
CA THR A 124 12.43 10.11 -17.48
C THR A 124 12.71 8.79 -16.75
N THR A 125 13.95 8.60 -16.32
CA THR A 125 14.39 7.43 -15.56
C THR A 125 13.69 7.32 -14.21
N THR A 126 13.33 6.10 -13.80
CA THR A 126 12.71 5.82 -12.50
C THR A 126 13.68 6.13 -11.35
N PRO A 127 13.19 6.66 -10.21
CA PRO A 127 13.99 6.78 -9.01
C PRO A 127 14.22 5.41 -8.36
N THR A 128 15.17 5.33 -7.42
CA THR A 128 15.43 4.14 -6.58
C THR A 128 14.40 3.94 -5.46
N GLY A 129 13.33 4.74 -5.43
CA GLY A 129 12.27 4.69 -4.42
C GLY A 129 10.92 4.35 -5.04
N ALA A 130 9.84 4.82 -4.41
CA ALA A 130 8.49 4.60 -4.91
C ALA A 130 8.30 5.19 -6.32
N THR A 131 8.05 4.30 -7.29
CA THR A 131 7.68 4.65 -8.67
C THR A 131 6.18 4.75 -8.88
N GLY A 132 5.42 4.45 -7.84
CA GLY A 132 3.97 4.44 -7.77
C GLY A 132 3.53 3.71 -6.52
N TYR A 133 2.23 3.44 -6.40
CA TYR A 133 1.66 2.71 -5.28
C TYR A 133 0.70 1.63 -5.77
N TYR A 134 0.86 0.44 -5.21
CA TYR A 134 -0.12 -0.63 -5.37
C TYR A 134 -1.45 -0.22 -4.72
N VAL A 135 -2.56 -0.77 -5.20
CA VAL A 135 -3.90 -0.38 -4.78
C VAL A 135 -4.21 -0.76 -3.32
N ASN A 136 -3.36 -1.58 -2.70
CA ASN A 136 -3.36 -1.83 -1.25
C ASN A 136 -2.50 -0.84 -0.45
N GLY A 137 -1.98 0.23 -1.06
CA GLY A 137 -1.22 1.26 -0.36
C GLY A 137 0.25 0.93 -0.08
N VAL A 138 0.76 -0.19 -0.58
CA VAL A 138 2.20 -0.51 -0.50
C VAL A 138 2.95 0.16 -1.65
N ALA A 139 4.16 0.66 -1.38
CA ALA A 139 4.98 1.32 -2.39
C ALA A 139 5.42 0.32 -3.49
N MET A 140 5.37 0.78 -4.73
CA MET A 140 5.91 0.07 -5.89
C MET A 140 7.30 0.60 -6.18
N PHE A 141 8.34 -0.19 -5.93
CA PHE A 141 9.72 0.18 -6.25
C PHE A 141 10.07 -0.24 -7.66
N ASP A 142 11.15 0.33 -8.18
CA ASP A 142 11.66 0.02 -9.51
C ASP A 142 12.51 -1.27 -9.48
N MET A 143 13.10 -1.63 -10.62
CA MET A 143 13.87 -2.86 -10.80
C MET A 143 15.30 -2.83 -10.19
N THR A 144 15.67 -1.80 -9.43
CA THR A 144 17.05 -1.59 -8.93
C THR A 144 17.15 -1.75 -7.41
N ASP A 145 18.32 -2.20 -6.93
CA ASP A 145 18.61 -2.38 -5.49
C ASP A 145 19.54 -1.29 -4.91
N THR A 146 19.79 -0.21 -5.66
CA THR A 146 20.74 0.90 -5.39
C THR A 146 22.24 0.62 -5.57
N TYR A 147 22.65 -0.63 -5.85
CA TYR A 147 24.04 -0.99 -6.10
C TYR A 147 24.40 -0.89 -7.59
N SER A 148 25.66 -0.60 -7.86
CA SER A 148 26.24 -0.79 -9.19
C SER A 148 27.70 -1.20 -9.10
N TYR A 149 28.20 -1.86 -10.16
CA TYR A 149 29.59 -2.26 -10.25
C TYR A 149 30.51 -1.04 -10.33
N SER A 150 31.65 -1.11 -9.65
CA SER A 150 32.74 -0.14 -9.72
C SER A 150 33.94 -0.81 -10.38
N SER A 151 34.31 -0.36 -11.56
CA SER A 151 35.52 -0.79 -12.26
C SER A 151 36.79 -0.41 -11.49
N ALA A 152 36.75 0.68 -10.71
CA ALA A 152 37.87 1.13 -9.89
C ALA A 152 38.17 0.20 -8.70
N THR A 153 37.13 -0.36 -8.07
CA THR A 153 37.27 -1.28 -6.92
C THR A 153 37.08 -2.74 -7.29
N GLY A 154 36.62 -3.03 -8.50
CA GLY A 154 36.37 -4.37 -9.01
C GLY A 154 35.20 -5.10 -8.36
N GLN A 155 34.29 -4.39 -7.67
CA GLN A 155 33.18 -4.95 -6.87
C GLN A 155 31.94 -4.04 -6.94
N ASP A 156 30.78 -4.55 -6.50
CA ASP A 156 29.58 -3.71 -6.38
C ASP A 156 29.64 -2.78 -5.17
N VAL A 157 29.10 -1.58 -5.35
CA VAL A 157 29.12 -0.52 -4.33
C VAL A 157 27.70 -0.02 -4.07
N ALA A 158 27.25 -0.15 -2.82
CA ALA A 158 25.98 0.36 -2.34
C ALA A 158 25.89 1.88 -2.54
N ASN A 159 24.79 2.38 -3.11
CA ASN A 159 24.60 3.82 -3.35
C ASN A 159 25.76 4.51 -4.12
N GLY A 160 26.58 3.73 -4.84
CA GLY A 160 27.76 4.20 -5.55
C GLY A 160 28.04 3.35 -6.78
N GLY A 161 29.32 3.21 -7.12
CA GLY A 161 29.80 2.53 -8.33
C GLY A 161 29.68 3.40 -9.58
N ASP A 162 29.92 2.80 -10.75
CA ASP A 162 30.01 3.53 -12.01
C ASP A 162 28.63 3.87 -12.58
N LYS A 163 27.55 3.34 -11.99
CA LYS A 163 26.15 3.53 -12.43
C LYS A 163 25.88 3.08 -13.87
N ILE A 164 26.71 2.17 -14.38
CA ILE A 164 26.54 1.56 -15.71
C ILE A 164 25.99 0.15 -15.57
N TRP A 165 26.65 -0.72 -14.80
CA TRP A 165 26.18 -2.07 -14.51
C TRP A 165 25.42 -2.01 -13.18
N ILE A 166 24.11 -1.80 -13.26
CA ILE A 166 23.22 -1.56 -12.12
C ILE A 166 22.61 -2.89 -11.71
N ARG A 167 22.62 -3.23 -10.41
CA ARG A 167 22.10 -4.52 -9.93
C ARG A 167 20.58 -4.59 -10.04
N GLU A 168 20.12 -5.74 -10.52
CA GLU A 168 18.69 -6.06 -10.68
C GLU A 168 18.13 -6.61 -9.36
N ALA A 169 17.12 -5.94 -8.80
CA ALA A 169 16.65 -6.20 -7.44
C ALA A 169 16.12 -7.62 -7.21
N TYR A 170 15.32 -8.18 -8.11
CA TYR A 170 14.74 -9.51 -7.93
C TYR A 170 15.81 -10.61 -7.89
N PHE A 171 16.77 -10.60 -8.82
CA PHE A 171 17.90 -11.54 -8.83
C PHE A 171 18.74 -11.42 -7.56
N ASN A 172 19.01 -10.19 -7.13
CA ASN A 172 19.98 -9.89 -6.08
C ASN A 172 19.41 -9.92 -4.66
N GLU A 173 18.13 -9.60 -4.50
CA GLU A 173 17.47 -9.43 -3.22
C GLU A 173 16.30 -10.39 -3.03
N GLY A 174 15.89 -11.15 -4.05
CA GLY A 174 14.70 -12.01 -3.99
C GLY A 174 14.72 -13.04 -2.86
N VAL A 175 15.90 -13.43 -2.37
CA VAL A 175 16.05 -14.27 -1.17
C VAL A 175 15.49 -13.62 0.10
N THR A 176 15.42 -12.29 0.12
CA THR A 176 14.96 -11.47 1.23
C THR A 176 13.48 -11.17 1.21
N PHE A 177 12.80 -11.49 0.12
CA PHE A 177 11.37 -11.23 -0.01
C PHE A 177 10.56 -12.25 0.79
N ASP A 178 9.43 -11.79 1.33
CA ASP A 178 8.43 -12.66 1.91
C ASP A 178 7.67 -13.45 0.82
N PRO A 179 6.75 -14.37 1.20
CA PRO A 179 5.97 -15.11 0.21
C PRO A 179 5.14 -14.24 -0.73
N ALA A 180 4.87 -12.97 -0.37
CA ALA A 180 4.15 -12.01 -1.21
C ALA A 180 5.08 -11.19 -2.13
N PHE A 181 6.38 -11.49 -2.15
CA PHE A 181 7.42 -10.81 -2.94
C PHE A 181 7.74 -9.37 -2.52
N ALA A 182 7.59 -9.06 -1.23
CA ALA A 182 8.01 -7.78 -0.68
C ALA A 182 8.98 -7.93 0.50
N HIS A 183 9.70 -6.85 0.76
CA HIS A 183 10.56 -6.70 1.93
C HIS A 183 10.59 -5.22 2.35
N GLN A 184 11.52 -4.85 3.24
CA GLN A 184 11.58 -3.51 3.80
C GLN A 184 12.97 -2.89 3.73
N ALA A 185 13.00 -1.63 3.30
CA ALA A 185 14.13 -0.72 3.47
C ALA A 185 13.89 0.13 4.72
N GLY A 186 14.64 -0.15 5.79
CA GLY A 186 14.27 0.35 7.12
C GLY A 186 12.89 -0.18 7.52
N SER A 187 11.91 0.69 7.73
CA SER A 187 10.52 0.33 8.02
C SER A 187 9.60 0.30 6.80
N GLN A 188 10.05 0.74 5.63
CA GLN A 188 9.22 0.87 4.44
C GLN A 188 9.07 -0.46 3.72
N TYR A 189 7.93 -1.11 3.90
CA TYR A 189 7.53 -2.29 3.12
C TYR A 189 7.22 -1.91 1.66
N HIS A 190 7.74 -2.67 0.70
CA HIS A 190 7.58 -2.39 -0.73
C HIS A 190 7.79 -3.64 -1.60
N TYR A 191 7.28 -3.58 -2.83
CA TYR A 191 7.50 -4.61 -3.86
C TYR A 191 8.41 -4.05 -4.96
N HIS A 192 9.43 -4.82 -5.36
CA HIS A 192 10.14 -4.63 -6.63
C HIS A 192 9.46 -5.36 -7.81
N ALA A 193 8.73 -6.42 -7.49
CA ALA A 193 8.14 -7.33 -8.47
C ALA A 193 6.60 -7.34 -8.39
N GLN A 194 5.98 -8.29 -9.10
CA GLN A 194 4.55 -8.55 -8.98
C GLN A 194 4.16 -8.92 -7.55
N PRO A 195 3.02 -8.43 -7.01
CA PRO A 195 2.58 -8.72 -5.64
C PRO A 195 1.54 -9.86 -5.59
N PRO A 196 1.93 -11.15 -5.55
CA PRO A 196 0.98 -12.25 -5.58
C PRO A 196 -0.05 -12.22 -4.42
N GLY A 197 0.32 -11.68 -3.26
CA GLY A 197 -0.61 -11.47 -2.15
C GLY A 197 -1.76 -10.52 -2.49
N LEU A 198 -1.45 -9.39 -3.13
CA LEU A 198 -2.47 -8.44 -3.59
C LEU A 198 -3.27 -9.01 -4.77
N ARG A 199 -2.60 -9.68 -5.71
CA ARG A 199 -3.26 -10.35 -6.84
C ARG A 199 -4.29 -11.37 -6.34
N ASN A 200 -3.98 -12.13 -5.29
CA ASN A 200 -4.93 -13.05 -4.68
C ASN A 200 -6.12 -12.31 -4.04
N GLN A 201 -5.88 -11.21 -3.33
CA GLN A 201 -6.93 -10.36 -2.72
C GLN A 201 -7.88 -9.74 -3.75
N LEU A 202 -7.39 -9.50 -4.96
CA LEU A 202 -8.18 -8.99 -6.09
C LEU A 202 -8.71 -10.11 -7.01
N ASP A 203 -8.63 -11.36 -6.55
CA ASP A 203 -9.07 -12.56 -7.27
C ASP A 203 -8.43 -12.72 -8.68
N ASP A 204 -7.18 -12.31 -8.87
CA ASP A 204 -6.45 -12.58 -10.11
C ASP A 204 -6.13 -14.09 -10.27
N ASN A 205 -5.37 -14.48 -11.30
CA ASN A 205 -5.03 -15.88 -11.58
C ASN A 205 -3.95 -16.49 -10.64
N VAL A 206 -4.06 -16.26 -9.34
CA VAL A 206 -3.11 -16.73 -8.32
C VAL A 206 -3.86 -17.31 -7.10
N THR A 207 -3.29 -18.33 -6.47
CA THR A 207 -3.88 -19.01 -5.32
C THR A 207 -2.96 -18.92 -4.11
N LEU A 208 -3.57 -18.69 -2.93
CA LEU A 208 -2.92 -18.86 -1.63
C LEU A 208 -2.89 -20.35 -1.26
N ASN A 209 -1.70 -20.88 -1.05
CA ASN A 209 -1.45 -22.28 -0.71
C ASN A 209 -1.63 -22.53 0.80
N SER A 210 -1.75 -23.80 1.19
CA SER A 210 -1.88 -24.19 2.61
C SER A 210 -0.69 -23.78 3.46
N ASP A 211 0.51 -23.73 2.86
CA ASP A 211 1.77 -23.29 3.49
C ASP A 211 1.94 -21.75 3.53
N LYS A 212 0.89 -21.00 3.18
CA LYS A 212 0.85 -19.54 3.16
C LYS A 212 1.79 -18.91 2.12
N THR A 213 2.17 -19.66 1.09
CA THR A 213 2.80 -19.14 -0.13
C THR A 213 1.78 -18.93 -1.25
N TYR A 214 2.21 -18.36 -2.36
CA TYR A 214 1.34 -18.11 -3.51
C TYR A 214 1.88 -18.82 -4.76
N SER A 215 0.97 -19.34 -5.58
CA SER A 215 1.31 -19.98 -6.86
C SER A 215 0.31 -19.60 -7.95
N GLU A 216 0.75 -19.55 -9.21
CA GLU A 216 -0.14 -19.35 -10.35
C GLU A 216 -1.14 -20.51 -10.45
N LYS A 217 -2.40 -20.18 -10.75
CA LYS A 217 -3.42 -21.20 -11.02
C LYS A 217 -3.02 -21.97 -12.28
N THR A 218 -3.16 -23.30 -12.25
CA THR A 218 -2.86 -24.17 -13.40
C THR A 218 -3.92 -24.09 -14.50
N SER A 219 -5.13 -23.63 -14.18
CA SER A 219 -6.16 -23.32 -15.15
C SER A 219 -5.77 -22.12 -16.02
N LEU A 220 -6.21 -22.12 -17.28
CA LEU A 220 -6.07 -20.94 -18.14
C LEU A 220 -6.74 -19.72 -17.49
N PRO A 221 -6.14 -18.52 -17.63
CA PRO A 221 -6.72 -17.29 -17.12
C PRO A 221 -8.04 -17.02 -17.85
N THR A 222 -9.11 -16.77 -17.08
CA THR A 222 -10.47 -16.56 -17.63
C THR A 222 -10.88 -15.10 -17.68
N LYS A 223 -10.09 -14.20 -17.10
CA LYS A 223 -10.38 -12.76 -17.02
C LYS A 223 -9.11 -11.93 -17.14
N HIS A 224 -9.26 -10.70 -17.63
CA HIS A 224 -8.22 -9.69 -17.60
C HIS A 224 -7.80 -9.44 -16.15
N SER A 225 -6.49 -9.27 -15.89
CA SER A 225 -6.02 -8.93 -14.56
C SER A 225 -6.62 -7.59 -14.10
N PRO A 226 -6.83 -7.39 -12.79
CA PRO A 226 -7.26 -6.10 -12.26
C PRO A 226 -6.12 -5.08 -12.29
N ILE A 227 -6.46 -3.80 -12.12
CA ILE A 227 -5.48 -2.75 -11.80
C ILE A 227 -4.84 -3.10 -10.45
N LEU A 228 -3.53 -3.30 -10.44
CA LEU A 228 -2.74 -3.57 -9.24
C LEU A 228 -2.12 -2.31 -8.67
N ALA A 229 -1.75 -1.33 -9.51
CA ALA A 229 -1.12 -0.10 -9.06
C ALA A 229 -1.43 1.08 -9.98
N TRP A 230 -1.09 2.27 -9.50
CA TRP A 230 -0.95 3.47 -10.31
C TRP A 230 0.50 3.93 -10.27
N ALA A 231 1.12 4.07 -11.45
CA ALA A 231 2.47 4.59 -11.57
C ALA A 231 2.49 6.11 -11.33
N ALA A 232 3.67 6.67 -11.04
CA ALA A 232 3.85 8.11 -10.80
C ALA A 232 3.47 8.98 -12.01
N ASP A 233 3.46 8.41 -13.22
CA ASP A 233 2.98 9.09 -14.43
C ASP A 233 1.46 9.04 -14.63
N GLY A 234 0.73 8.38 -13.71
CA GLY A 234 -0.72 8.24 -13.71
C GLY A 234 -1.26 7.14 -14.62
N LEU A 235 -0.41 6.34 -15.26
CA LEU A 235 -0.87 5.18 -16.04
C LEU A 235 -1.19 3.99 -15.11
N PRO A 236 -2.22 3.19 -15.44
CA PRO A 236 -2.55 2.00 -14.67
C PRO A 236 -1.50 0.90 -14.87
N VAL A 237 -1.25 0.15 -13.80
CA VAL A 237 -0.42 -1.07 -13.81
C VAL A 237 -1.32 -2.26 -13.53
N TYR A 238 -1.40 -3.18 -14.48
CA TYR A 238 -2.21 -4.39 -14.37
C TYR A 238 -1.37 -5.59 -13.92
N GLY A 239 -2.05 -6.64 -13.45
CA GLY A 239 -1.45 -7.97 -13.32
C GLY A 239 -1.03 -8.55 -14.68
N PRO A 240 -0.50 -9.78 -14.71
CA PRO A 240 0.17 -10.32 -15.88
C PRO A 240 -0.74 -10.76 -17.03
N TYR A 241 -2.07 -10.68 -16.87
CA TYR A 241 -3.02 -11.20 -17.85
C TYR A 241 -3.83 -10.09 -18.53
N GLY A 242 -3.95 -10.17 -19.85
CA GLY A 242 -4.75 -9.24 -20.64
C GLY A 242 -5.27 -9.86 -21.93
N TYR A 243 -6.00 -9.08 -22.72
CA TYR A 243 -6.49 -9.52 -24.03
C TYR A 243 -5.33 -9.89 -24.95
N SER A 244 -5.48 -11.01 -25.66
CA SER A 244 -4.47 -11.52 -26.59
C SER A 244 -4.24 -10.56 -27.75
N LEU A 245 -5.32 -9.98 -28.29
CA LEU A 245 -5.26 -8.88 -29.23
C LEU A 245 -5.53 -7.56 -28.48
N PRO A 246 -4.69 -6.52 -28.64
CA PRO A 246 -4.71 -5.35 -27.74
C PRO A 246 -6.03 -4.57 -27.75
N LEU A 247 -6.74 -4.52 -28.88
CA LEU A 247 -7.94 -3.70 -29.05
C LEU A 247 -9.22 -4.53 -29.21
N ASP A 248 -9.15 -5.85 -29.01
CA ASP A 248 -10.31 -6.73 -29.11
C ASP A 248 -10.62 -7.35 -27.74
N PRO A 249 -11.61 -6.81 -27.00
CA PRO A 249 -12.02 -7.36 -25.72
C PRO A 249 -12.71 -8.74 -25.83
N ASN A 250 -13.05 -9.19 -27.05
CA ASN A 250 -13.56 -10.54 -27.30
C ASN A 250 -12.45 -11.54 -27.64
N SER A 251 -11.20 -11.08 -27.80
CA SER A 251 -10.07 -11.98 -27.97
C SER A 251 -9.80 -12.78 -26.69
N GLY A 252 -9.11 -13.92 -26.81
CA GLY A 252 -8.79 -14.75 -25.64
C GLY A 252 -7.91 -13.99 -24.62
N ILE A 253 -7.96 -14.40 -23.35
CA ILE A 253 -7.07 -13.88 -22.30
C ILE A 253 -5.77 -14.67 -22.31
N ARG A 254 -4.64 -13.97 -22.20
CA ARG A 254 -3.33 -14.61 -22.08
C ARG A 254 -2.38 -13.79 -21.20
N ARG A 255 -1.30 -14.44 -20.79
CA ARG A 255 -0.18 -13.77 -20.12
C ARG A 255 0.52 -12.81 -21.08
N MET A 256 0.79 -11.58 -20.62
CA MET A 256 1.57 -10.58 -21.34
C MET A 256 3.04 -10.96 -21.37
N LEU A 257 3.62 -10.97 -22.55
CA LEU A 257 5.04 -11.27 -22.77
C LEU A 257 5.87 -9.98 -22.71
N THR A 258 6.86 -9.96 -21.82
CA THR A 258 7.86 -8.88 -21.75
C THR A 258 8.58 -8.72 -23.09
N GLY A 259 8.96 -7.49 -23.41
CA GLY A 259 9.83 -7.19 -24.53
C GLY A 259 11.31 -7.49 -24.25
N PHE A 260 11.68 -8.05 -23.11
CA PHE A 260 13.08 -8.27 -22.74
C PHE A 260 13.46 -9.75 -22.63
N ARG A 261 14.73 -10.05 -22.93
CA ARG A 261 15.37 -11.33 -22.59
C ARG A 261 16.81 -11.12 -22.15
N LEU A 262 17.39 -12.12 -21.51
CA LEU A 262 18.83 -12.13 -21.24
C LEU A 262 19.62 -12.20 -22.55
N ARG A 263 20.71 -11.44 -22.62
CA ARG A 263 21.68 -11.51 -23.72
C ARG A 263 22.41 -12.85 -23.70
N THR A 264 22.90 -13.30 -24.85
CA THR A 264 23.82 -14.44 -24.95
C THR A 264 25.26 -13.94 -25.03
N ILE A 265 25.85 -13.60 -23.87
CA ILE A 265 27.21 -13.07 -23.75
C ILE A 265 28.00 -13.80 -22.66
N THR A 266 29.33 -13.81 -22.78
CA THR A 266 30.26 -14.32 -21.76
C THR A 266 31.08 -13.21 -21.09
N THR A 267 31.13 -12.02 -21.69
CA THR A 267 31.81 -10.84 -21.16
C THR A 267 30.94 -9.58 -21.33
N ARG A 268 31.15 -8.62 -20.43
CA ARG A 268 30.38 -7.36 -20.33
C ARG A 268 31.16 -6.19 -20.93
N THR A 269 31.54 -6.31 -22.20
CA THR A 269 32.38 -5.31 -22.92
C THR A 269 31.57 -4.34 -23.79
N SER A 270 30.25 -4.44 -23.78
CA SER A 270 29.32 -3.56 -24.52
C SER A 270 27.96 -3.49 -23.84
N LEU A 271 27.25 -2.39 -24.05
CA LEU A 271 25.83 -2.25 -23.69
C LEU A 271 24.93 -2.75 -24.83
N SER A 272 23.72 -3.22 -24.48
CA SER A 272 22.65 -3.45 -25.46
C SER A 272 22.08 -2.11 -25.94
N ALA A 273 21.35 -2.13 -27.06
CA ALA A 273 20.84 -0.91 -27.69
C ALA A 273 19.94 -0.08 -26.74
N TRP A 274 18.98 -0.71 -26.06
CA TRP A 274 18.14 -0.05 -25.06
C TRP A 274 18.94 0.56 -23.90
N SER A 275 19.89 -0.20 -23.35
CA SER A 275 20.71 0.25 -22.24
C SER A 275 21.54 1.48 -22.64
N ASN A 276 22.12 1.46 -23.85
CA ASN A 276 22.85 2.59 -24.39
C ASN A 276 21.96 3.84 -24.55
N ARG A 277 20.69 3.68 -24.93
CA ARG A 277 19.71 4.79 -24.99
C ARG A 277 19.41 5.39 -23.61
N VAL A 278 19.26 4.56 -22.58
CA VAL A 278 18.89 5.00 -21.23
C VAL A 278 20.05 5.68 -20.51
N HIS A 279 21.27 5.14 -20.63
CA HIS A 279 22.46 5.74 -20.05
C HIS A 279 22.86 7.05 -20.75
N GLY A 280 22.67 7.14 -22.07
CA GLY A 280 23.05 8.31 -22.85
C GLY A 280 24.57 8.47 -22.94
N ALA A 281 25.06 9.72 -22.91
CA ALA A 281 26.49 10.02 -22.99
C ALA A 281 27.19 9.79 -21.64
N VAL A 282 27.36 8.53 -21.25
CA VAL A 282 28.20 8.13 -20.10
C VAL A 282 29.56 7.64 -20.57
N THR A 283 30.59 7.83 -19.74
CA THR A 283 31.88 7.15 -19.95
C THR A 283 31.68 5.66 -19.76
N PHE A 284 31.78 4.87 -20.83
CA PHE A 284 31.57 3.44 -20.76
C PHE A 284 32.72 2.71 -20.04
N TYR A 285 32.37 1.86 -19.06
CA TYR A 285 33.27 0.91 -18.43
C TYR A 285 32.76 -0.52 -18.62
N SER A 286 33.67 -1.44 -18.96
CA SER A 286 33.35 -2.87 -19.01
C SER A 286 32.93 -3.38 -17.64
N GLY A 287 31.91 -4.23 -17.61
CA GLY A 287 31.45 -4.90 -16.40
C GLY A 287 32.27 -6.16 -16.09
N PRO A 288 32.01 -6.82 -14.95
CA PRO A 288 32.69 -8.05 -14.61
C PRO A 288 32.35 -9.17 -15.61
N ALA A 289 33.27 -10.11 -15.82
CA ALA A 289 33.00 -11.28 -16.64
C ALA A 289 31.82 -12.11 -16.09
N VAL A 290 31.07 -12.77 -16.98
CA VAL A 290 29.96 -13.63 -16.57
C VAL A 290 30.54 -14.82 -15.81
N SER A 291 30.06 -15.02 -14.58
CA SER A 291 30.56 -16.06 -13.67
C SER A 291 29.45 -16.53 -12.72
N SER A 292 29.74 -17.47 -11.82
CA SER A 292 28.81 -17.87 -10.76
C SER A 292 28.49 -16.74 -9.78
N THR A 293 29.40 -15.78 -9.61
CA THR A 293 29.20 -14.60 -8.76
C THR A 293 28.41 -13.53 -9.49
N TYR A 294 28.74 -13.28 -10.76
CA TYR A 294 28.13 -12.25 -11.61
C TYR A 294 27.41 -12.89 -12.81
N GLY A 295 26.41 -13.72 -12.52
CA GLY A 295 25.61 -14.42 -13.53
C GLY A 295 24.84 -13.47 -14.46
N LEU A 296 24.28 -13.96 -15.55
CA LEU A 296 23.38 -13.15 -16.38
C LEU A 296 22.06 -12.88 -15.66
N GLY A 297 21.63 -11.61 -15.69
CA GLY A 297 20.49 -11.11 -14.93
C GLY A 297 20.89 -10.49 -13.60
N TYR A 298 22.18 -10.53 -13.26
CA TYR A 298 22.72 -9.83 -12.10
C TYR A 298 22.63 -8.32 -12.28
N TYR A 299 22.82 -7.84 -13.51
CA TYR A 299 22.70 -6.43 -13.87
C TYR A 299 21.54 -6.19 -14.85
N LEU A 300 20.94 -5.00 -14.79
CA LEU A 300 19.92 -4.56 -15.75
C LEU A 300 20.46 -4.66 -17.19
N GLU A 301 21.72 -4.32 -17.39
CA GLU A 301 22.39 -4.26 -18.69
C GLU A 301 22.71 -5.64 -19.29
N ASP A 302 22.45 -6.73 -18.54
CA ASP A 302 22.49 -8.10 -19.06
C ASP A 302 21.28 -8.42 -19.95
N TYR A 303 20.24 -7.59 -19.93
CA TYR A 303 19.05 -7.74 -20.76
C TYR A 303 19.20 -7.02 -22.11
N GLU A 304 18.51 -7.54 -23.13
CA GLU A 304 18.30 -6.88 -24.42
C GLU A 304 16.81 -6.77 -24.72
N TYR A 305 16.43 -5.67 -25.38
CA TYR A 305 15.05 -5.42 -25.80
C TYR A 305 14.82 -6.09 -27.16
N LEU A 306 13.81 -6.96 -27.23
CA LEU A 306 13.44 -7.72 -28.41
C LEU A 306 13.06 -6.83 -29.59
N GLY A 307 12.50 -5.64 -29.35
CA GLY A 307 12.19 -4.70 -30.44
C GLY A 307 13.41 -4.14 -31.17
N ASP A 308 14.62 -4.28 -30.61
CA ASP A 308 15.88 -3.94 -31.30
C ASP A 308 16.43 -5.11 -32.14
N ILE A 309 15.79 -6.29 -32.12
CA ILE A 309 16.32 -7.52 -32.70
C ILE A 309 15.56 -7.89 -33.97
N ALA A 310 16.29 -8.09 -35.06
CA ALA A 310 15.72 -8.50 -36.33
C ALA A 310 14.90 -9.79 -36.21
N GLY A 311 13.69 -9.78 -36.79
CA GLY A 311 12.76 -10.92 -36.78
C GLY A 311 11.90 -11.05 -35.53
N GLN A 312 12.12 -10.24 -34.49
CA GLN A 312 11.19 -10.10 -33.37
C GLN A 312 10.12 -9.05 -33.69
N THR A 313 8.89 -9.27 -33.24
CA THR A 313 7.77 -8.36 -33.52
C THR A 313 6.92 -8.18 -32.28
N GLN A 314 6.48 -6.94 -32.03
CA GLN A 314 5.51 -6.67 -30.97
C GLN A 314 4.11 -7.01 -31.45
N THR A 315 3.30 -7.63 -30.58
CA THR A 315 1.85 -7.78 -30.82
C THR A 315 1.21 -6.43 -31.07
N SER A 316 0.50 -6.28 -32.19
CA SER A 316 -0.12 -5.03 -32.59
C SER A 316 -1.38 -5.28 -33.42
N GLY A 317 -2.41 -4.47 -33.20
CA GLY A 317 -3.69 -4.59 -33.89
C GLY A 317 -4.27 -6.00 -33.79
N THR A 318 -4.42 -6.67 -34.92
CA THR A 318 -4.95 -8.04 -35.03
C THR A 318 -3.88 -9.11 -35.18
N THR A 319 -2.59 -8.76 -35.01
CA THR A 319 -1.46 -9.66 -35.25
C THR A 319 -0.68 -9.92 -33.96
N LEU A 320 -0.56 -11.20 -33.61
CA LEU A 320 0.28 -11.63 -32.50
C LEU A 320 1.76 -11.54 -32.88
N GLY A 321 2.55 -10.91 -32.01
CA GLY A 321 4.00 -10.86 -32.12
C GLY A 321 4.70 -11.89 -31.23
N THR A 322 6.02 -11.81 -31.19
CA THR A 322 6.87 -12.60 -30.29
C THR A 322 6.89 -12.06 -28.86
N PHE A 323 6.51 -10.79 -28.66
CA PHE A 323 6.34 -10.16 -27.35
C PHE A 323 5.18 -9.16 -27.37
N ASP A 324 4.69 -8.73 -26.20
CA ASP A 324 3.53 -7.85 -26.07
C ASP A 324 3.88 -6.43 -25.63
N LEU A 325 4.85 -6.29 -24.74
CA LEU A 325 5.15 -5.04 -24.05
C LEU A 325 6.36 -4.33 -24.68
N ASN A 326 6.29 -3.01 -24.80
CA ASN A 326 7.40 -2.23 -25.34
C ASN A 326 8.56 -2.08 -24.31
N GLU A 327 9.61 -1.33 -24.67
CA GLU A 327 10.77 -1.09 -23.80
C GLU A 327 10.42 -0.52 -22.41
N TYR A 328 9.32 0.23 -22.32
CA TYR A 328 8.85 0.85 -21.08
C TYR A 328 7.93 -0.08 -20.27
N ASN A 329 7.74 -1.32 -20.72
CA ASN A 329 6.81 -2.30 -20.16
C ASN A 329 5.32 -1.94 -20.33
N VAL A 330 4.97 -1.16 -21.36
CA VAL A 330 3.58 -0.79 -21.66
C VAL A 330 3.07 -1.36 -22.98
N ARG A 331 1.74 -1.40 -23.10
CA ARG A 331 1.00 -1.62 -24.35
C ARG A 331 -0.20 -0.69 -24.41
N TRP A 332 -0.52 -0.19 -25.61
CA TRP A 332 -1.80 0.47 -25.87
C TRP A 332 -2.86 -0.62 -26.08
N CYS A 333 -3.83 -0.71 -25.18
CA CYS A 333 -4.85 -1.76 -25.24
C CYS A 333 -6.17 -1.32 -24.60
N ALA A 334 -7.26 -1.93 -25.05
CA ALA A 334 -8.53 -1.92 -24.32
C ALA A 334 -8.39 -2.73 -23.03
N THR A 335 -9.06 -2.30 -21.98
CA THR A 335 -9.15 -3.01 -20.69
C THR A 335 -10.59 -2.93 -20.18
N PRO A 336 -10.98 -3.71 -19.15
CA PRO A 336 -12.33 -3.59 -18.57
C PRO A 336 -12.67 -2.16 -18.11
N GLU A 337 -11.69 -1.43 -17.56
CA GLU A 337 -11.86 -0.06 -17.08
C GLU A 337 -11.72 1.00 -18.19
N PHE A 338 -10.95 0.68 -19.24
CA PHE A 338 -10.68 1.57 -20.37
C PHE A 338 -11.04 0.88 -21.70
N PRO A 339 -12.33 0.69 -22.01
CA PRO A 339 -12.76 -0.04 -23.22
C PRO A 339 -12.36 0.66 -24.53
N ASN A 340 -12.15 1.97 -24.49
CA ASN A 340 -11.68 2.77 -25.63
C ASN A 340 -10.14 2.78 -25.79
N GLY A 341 -9.43 2.07 -24.91
CA GLY A 341 -7.98 2.00 -24.93
C GLY A 341 -7.31 2.95 -23.92
N THR A 342 -6.20 2.47 -23.35
CA THR A 342 -5.25 3.26 -22.56
C THR A 342 -3.84 2.72 -22.76
N TRP A 343 -2.83 3.52 -22.44
CA TRP A 343 -1.49 2.99 -22.21
C TRP A 343 -1.46 2.34 -20.82
N ALA A 344 -1.08 1.07 -20.77
CA ALA A 344 -1.09 0.30 -19.53
C ALA A 344 0.25 -0.42 -19.34
N TYR A 345 0.77 -0.35 -18.12
CA TYR A 345 1.85 -1.22 -17.67
C TYR A 345 1.28 -2.59 -17.27
N PHE A 346 2.11 -3.63 -17.33
CA PHE A 346 1.73 -4.98 -16.90
C PHE A 346 2.84 -5.60 -16.07
N CYS A 347 2.50 -6.18 -14.92
CA CYS A 347 3.41 -7.04 -14.19
C CYS A 347 3.83 -8.24 -15.06
N THR A 348 5.13 -8.51 -15.22
CA THR A 348 5.61 -9.60 -16.08
C THR A 348 6.10 -10.81 -15.29
N ILE A 349 5.62 -12.00 -15.70
CA ILE A 349 5.97 -13.30 -15.08
C ILE A 349 6.26 -14.36 -16.15
N LYS A 350 6.92 -15.45 -15.76
CA LYS A 350 6.95 -16.72 -16.49
C LYS A 350 5.64 -17.49 -16.27
N ALA A 351 5.46 -18.60 -16.99
CA ALA A 351 4.27 -19.44 -16.85
C ALA A 351 4.09 -20.03 -15.44
N ASP A 352 5.16 -20.16 -14.67
CA ASP A 352 5.15 -20.66 -13.28
C ASP A 352 4.95 -19.56 -12.23
N GLY A 353 4.78 -18.29 -12.64
CA GLY A 353 4.63 -17.15 -11.73
C GLY A 353 5.92 -16.45 -11.36
N THR A 354 7.08 -16.97 -11.76
CA THR A 354 8.39 -16.33 -11.51
C THR A 354 8.39 -14.94 -12.16
N PRO A 355 8.68 -13.86 -11.41
CA PRO A 355 8.84 -12.52 -11.96
C PRO A 355 9.89 -12.47 -13.08
N VAL A 356 9.63 -11.64 -14.09
CA VAL A 356 10.52 -11.43 -15.23
C VAL A 356 10.75 -9.95 -15.41
N PHE A 357 11.98 -9.56 -15.74
CA PHE A 357 12.35 -8.19 -16.03
C PHE A 357 11.44 -7.54 -17.11
N PRO A 358 11.01 -6.27 -16.94
CA PRO A 358 11.36 -5.32 -15.88
C PRO A 358 10.34 -5.28 -14.72
N PHE A 359 9.57 -6.36 -14.56
CA PHE A 359 8.51 -6.51 -13.55
C PHE A 359 7.31 -5.62 -13.78
N ALA A 360 7.23 -4.43 -13.16
CA ALA A 360 6.04 -3.57 -13.21
C ALA A 360 6.21 -2.40 -14.20
N VAL A 361 7.31 -1.65 -14.10
CA VAL A 361 7.59 -0.45 -14.90
C VAL A 361 9.00 -0.59 -15.49
N GLY A 362 9.20 -0.17 -16.75
CA GLY A 362 10.54 -0.13 -17.34
C GLY A 362 11.47 0.88 -16.65
N ARG A 363 12.75 0.91 -17.04
CA ARG A 363 13.75 1.80 -16.41
C ARG A 363 13.44 3.29 -16.57
N GLN A 364 12.55 3.64 -17.50
CA GLN A 364 12.01 4.99 -17.65
C GLN A 364 10.49 4.94 -17.67
N TYR A 365 9.84 5.97 -17.11
CA TYR A 365 8.40 6.16 -17.23
C TYR A 365 8.00 6.39 -18.68
N PHE A 366 6.89 5.80 -19.09
CA PHE A 366 6.27 6.04 -20.38
C PHE A 366 5.55 7.40 -20.42
N GLY A 367 4.87 7.78 -19.34
CA GLY A 367 4.26 9.10 -19.18
C GLY A 367 5.13 10.09 -18.41
N THR A 368 4.65 11.32 -18.28
CA THR A 368 5.28 12.36 -17.45
C THR A 368 5.05 12.05 -15.97
N SER A 369 6.12 11.77 -15.24
CA SER A 369 6.06 11.50 -13.81
C SER A 369 5.77 12.77 -12.99
N ILE A 370 4.56 12.86 -12.44
CA ILE A 370 4.09 13.97 -11.58
C ILE A 370 3.78 13.47 -10.16
N GLY A 371 3.55 12.16 -10.01
CA GLY A 371 3.21 11.52 -8.77
C GLY A 371 4.37 11.54 -7.78
N SER A 372 4.05 11.83 -6.52
CA SER A 372 5.03 12.04 -5.47
C SER A 372 4.45 11.78 -4.09
N GLU A 373 5.33 11.43 -3.15
CA GLU A 373 5.01 11.47 -1.73
C GLU A 373 4.82 12.92 -1.26
N MET A 374 3.90 13.13 -0.32
CA MET A 374 3.50 14.44 0.19
C MET A 374 3.43 14.42 1.73
N THR A 375 3.60 15.58 2.36
CA THR A 375 3.41 15.76 3.80
C THR A 375 1.99 16.21 4.17
N SER A 376 1.29 16.87 3.24
CA SER A 376 -0.10 17.34 3.37
C SER A 376 -0.72 17.55 1.99
N TYR A 377 -2.02 17.85 1.93
CA TYR A 377 -2.67 18.25 0.69
C TYR A 377 -2.29 19.70 0.35
N PRO A 378 -1.61 19.95 -0.79
CA PRO A 378 -1.19 21.30 -1.17
C PRO A 378 -2.35 22.13 -1.75
N GLU A 379 -3.51 21.50 -1.95
CA GLU A 379 -4.70 22.08 -2.57
C GLU A 379 -5.97 21.58 -1.87
N THR A 380 -7.09 22.24 -2.14
CA THR A 380 -8.40 21.75 -1.69
C THR A 380 -8.72 20.45 -2.40
N VAL A 381 -9.08 19.44 -1.62
CA VAL A 381 -9.45 18.11 -2.12
C VAL A 381 -10.86 17.74 -1.65
N THR A 382 -11.51 16.88 -2.42
CA THR A 382 -12.72 16.16 -2.02
C THR A 382 -12.33 14.78 -1.52
N ILE A 383 -12.81 14.40 -0.33
CA ILE A 383 -12.64 13.04 0.18
C ILE A 383 -13.65 12.13 -0.53
N ASP A 384 -13.17 11.18 -1.33
CA ASP A 384 -14.00 10.17 -1.99
C ASP A 384 -14.36 9.05 -1.01
N TRP A 385 -13.38 8.61 -0.22
CA TRP A 385 -13.55 7.44 0.63
C TRP A 385 -12.62 7.46 1.85
N ASN A 386 -13.10 6.89 2.95
CA ASN A 386 -12.35 6.67 4.18
C ASN A 386 -12.41 5.20 4.61
N GLY A 387 -11.28 4.69 5.12
CA GLY A 387 -11.12 3.33 5.65
C GLY A 387 -10.52 3.32 7.05
N GLY A 388 -10.03 2.16 7.48
CA GLY A 388 -9.43 1.97 8.80
C GLY A 388 -10.37 2.39 9.93
N PRO A 389 -9.97 3.31 10.82
CA PRO A 389 -10.80 3.75 11.94
C PRO A 389 -12.01 4.57 11.47
N ASN A 390 -11.97 5.16 10.28
CA ASN A 390 -13.04 5.99 9.70
C ASN A 390 -13.94 5.22 8.73
N LEU A 391 -13.77 3.90 8.62
CA LEU A 391 -14.59 3.05 7.77
C LEU A 391 -16.06 3.20 8.15
N ALA A 392 -16.91 3.54 7.18
CA ALA A 392 -18.36 3.55 7.36
C ALA A 392 -18.88 2.11 7.46
N GLU A 393 -19.66 1.81 8.50
CA GLU A 393 -20.32 0.52 8.65
C GLU A 393 -21.44 0.34 7.62
N THR A 394 -21.41 -0.78 6.91
CA THR A 394 -22.41 -1.17 5.93
C THR A 394 -22.86 -2.60 6.17
N ASN A 395 -24.16 -2.85 5.98
CA ASN A 395 -24.71 -4.18 6.07
C ASN A 395 -24.12 -5.07 4.97
N LYS A 396 -23.64 -6.27 5.33
CA LYS A 396 -23.15 -7.28 4.39
C LYS A 396 -24.20 -8.35 4.12
N ALA A 397 -24.84 -8.87 5.17
CA ALA A 397 -25.81 -9.95 5.04
C ALA A 397 -26.77 -10.00 6.24
N VAL A 398 -27.98 -10.48 5.98
CA VAL A 398 -28.93 -10.92 7.00
C VAL A 398 -29.30 -12.36 6.67
N ASP A 399 -28.87 -13.30 7.50
CA ASP A 399 -29.15 -14.72 7.34
C ASP A 399 -30.33 -15.13 8.24
N THR A 400 -31.34 -15.71 7.60
CA THR A 400 -32.56 -16.21 8.23
C THR A 400 -32.81 -17.69 7.89
N THR A 401 -31.78 -18.44 7.52
CA THR A 401 -31.91 -19.85 7.08
C THR A 401 -32.13 -20.83 8.23
N SER A 402 -31.61 -20.54 9.42
CA SER A 402 -31.92 -21.30 10.64
C SER A 402 -33.40 -21.15 11.01
N SER A 403 -34.01 -22.19 11.60
CA SER A 403 -35.47 -22.23 11.77
C SER A 403 -36.03 -21.01 12.51
N ASN A 404 -35.36 -20.54 13.56
CA ASN A 404 -35.85 -19.44 14.39
C ASN A 404 -34.87 -18.26 14.57
N ASP A 405 -33.59 -18.42 14.21
CA ASP A 405 -32.57 -17.40 14.47
C ASP A 405 -32.42 -16.41 13.33
N VAL A 406 -31.88 -15.23 13.65
CA VAL A 406 -31.48 -14.22 12.66
C VAL A 406 -30.04 -13.81 12.93
N THR A 407 -29.18 -13.92 11.92
CA THR A 407 -27.78 -13.48 11.99
C THR A 407 -27.59 -12.25 11.12
N VAL A 408 -27.12 -11.16 11.72
CA VAL A 408 -26.74 -9.93 11.00
C VAL A 408 -25.23 -9.85 10.88
N THR A 409 -24.74 -9.54 9.68
CA THR A 409 -23.31 -9.43 9.36
C THR A 409 -23.01 -8.08 8.72
N TRP A 410 -21.97 -7.40 9.17
CA TRP A 410 -21.57 -6.08 8.64
C TRP A 410 -20.04 -5.93 8.59
N ASN A 411 -19.53 -4.95 7.84
CA ASN A 411 -18.11 -4.58 7.94
C ASN A 411 -17.87 -3.76 9.19
N VAL A 412 -16.71 -3.95 9.79
CA VAL A 412 -16.30 -3.29 11.03
C VAL A 412 -14.87 -2.78 10.94
N ALA A 413 -14.57 -1.77 11.74
CA ALA A 413 -13.21 -1.52 12.17
C ALA A 413 -12.86 -2.51 13.31
N GLU A 414 -11.83 -3.32 13.10
CA GLU A 414 -11.25 -4.21 14.12
C GLU A 414 -10.86 -3.40 15.36
N GLY A 415 -11.07 -3.97 16.55
CA GLY A 415 -10.94 -3.26 17.84
C GLY A 415 -12.14 -2.38 18.19
N GLY A 416 -13.12 -2.24 17.30
CA GLY A 416 -14.35 -1.50 17.59
C GLY A 416 -15.28 -2.28 18.51
N THR A 417 -15.85 -1.59 19.50
CA THR A 417 -16.98 -2.11 20.29
C THR A 417 -18.26 -1.56 19.70
N TYR A 418 -19.26 -2.42 19.52
CA TYR A 418 -20.54 -2.06 18.92
C TYR A 418 -21.67 -2.31 19.89
N THR A 419 -22.75 -1.55 19.74
CA THR A 419 -24.07 -1.94 20.27
C THR A 419 -24.93 -2.43 19.12
N VAL A 420 -25.46 -3.64 19.24
CA VAL A 420 -26.51 -4.14 18.37
C VAL A 420 -27.82 -4.03 19.11
N LYS A 421 -28.76 -3.29 18.54
CA LYS A 421 -30.12 -3.13 19.06
C LYS A 421 -31.12 -3.68 18.06
N ALA A 422 -32.26 -4.12 18.56
CA ALA A 422 -33.36 -4.57 17.73
C ALA A 422 -34.68 -3.90 18.13
N SER A 423 -35.61 -3.82 17.18
CA SER A 423 -36.99 -3.36 17.38
C SER A 423 -37.92 -4.09 16.41
N ASP A 424 -39.19 -4.20 16.79
CA ASP A 424 -40.25 -4.72 15.91
C ASP A 424 -40.78 -3.63 14.96
N THR A 425 -40.38 -2.37 15.19
CA THR A 425 -40.76 -1.22 14.38
C THR A 425 -39.52 -0.40 13.98
N LEU A 426 -39.70 0.58 13.10
CA LEU A 426 -38.66 1.57 12.79
C LEU A 426 -38.74 2.81 13.72
N ASN A 427 -39.54 2.75 14.80
CA ASN A 427 -39.66 3.84 15.76
C ASN A 427 -38.43 3.84 16.70
N ASN A 428 -38.37 4.78 17.64
CA ASN A 428 -37.24 4.94 18.57
C ASN A 428 -37.23 3.92 19.74
N ASP A 429 -37.93 2.79 19.62
CA ASP A 429 -38.09 1.71 20.61
C ASP A 429 -36.99 0.63 20.50
N TRP A 430 -35.73 1.05 20.42
CA TRP A 430 -34.59 0.15 20.20
C TRP A 430 -34.06 -0.47 21.50
N ALA A 431 -34.17 -1.80 21.64
CA ALA A 431 -33.64 -2.57 22.77
C ALA A 431 -32.27 -3.18 22.45
N PRO A 432 -31.26 -3.12 23.36
CA PRO A 432 -29.98 -3.78 23.14
C PRO A 432 -30.11 -5.29 23.16
N ILE A 433 -29.45 -5.96 22.20
CA ILE A 433 -29.38 -7.43 22.12
C ILE A 433 -27.95 -7.95 22.30
N SER A 434 -26.94 -7.16 21.93
CA SER A 434 -25.53 -7.56 22.05
C SER A 434 -24.59 -6.36 22.06
N THR A 435 -23.41 -6.53 22.66
CA THR A 435 -22.33 -5.54 22.66
C THR A 435 -20.99 -6.16 22.25
N PRO A 436 -20.83 -6.59 20.98
CA PRO A 436 -19.65 -7.33 20.56
C PRO A 436 -18.45 -6.40 20.32
N THR A 437 -17.24 -6.96 20.45
CA THR A 437 -15.98 -6.33 20.05
C THR A 437 -15.44 -7.01 18.80
N ALA A 438 -15.09 -6.23 17.79
CA ALA A 438 -14.56 -6.74 16.53
C ALA A 438 -13.11 -7.23 16.68
N THR A 439 -12.84 -8.45 16.23
CA THR A 439 -11.50 -9.06 16.14
C THR A 439 -11.02 -9.24 14.69
N SER A 440 -11.84 -8.81 13.72
CA SER A 440 -11.54 -8.78 12.30
C SER A 440 -12.27 -7.61 11.63
N ASN A 441 -12.23 -7.49 10.29
CA ASN A 441 -12.99 -6.50 9.51
C ASN A 441 -14.45 -6.88 9.24
N VAL A 442 -14.92 -8.03 9.72
CA VAL A 442 -16.31 -8.48 9.61
C VAL A 442 -16.79 -8.98 10.97
N LEU A 443 -18.02 -8.67 11.31
CA LEU A 443 -18.65 -9.11 12.55
C LEU A 443 -20.05 -9.62 12.25
N SER A 444 -20.41 -10.71 12.92
CA SER A 444 -21.74 -11.32 12.87
C SER A 444 -22.30 -11.43 14.29
N VAL A 445 -23.59 -11.11 14.45
CA VAL A 445 -24.33 -11.33 15.69
C VAL A 445 -25.60 -12.09 15.38
N THR A 446 -25.85 -13.15 16.14
CA THR A 446 -27.05 -13.97 16.04
C THR A 446 -27.99 -13.63 17.20
N GLU A 447 -29.21 -13.21 16.87
CA GLU A 447 -30.32 -13.18 17.82
C GLU A 447 -31.03 -14.54 17.76
N THR A 448 -31.11 -15.21 18.91
CA THR A 448 -31.68 -16.56 19.01
C THR A 448 -33.20 -16.52 19.16
N ASN A 449 -33.90 -17.31 18.35
CA ASN A 449 -35.36 -17.41 18.27
C ASN A 449 -36.20 -16.13 18.00
N PRO A 450 -35.73 -15.03 17.38
CA PRO A 450 -36.55 -13.85 17.16
C PRO A 450 -37.77 -14.10 16.25
N LYS A 451 -37.72 -15.07 15.34
CA LYS A 451 -38.83 -15.32 14.39
C LYS A 451 -40.11 -15.83 15.05
N THR A 452 -40.00 -16.45 16.23
CA THR A 452 -41.17 -16.96 16.95
C THR A 452 -41.89 -15.87 17.71
N ALA A 453 -41.15 -14.87 18.20
CA ALA A 453 -41.66 -13.79 19.03
C ALA A 453 -41.98 -12.51 18.23
N HIS A 454 -41.30 -12.30 17.11
CA HIS A 454 -41.32 -11.03 16.37
C HIS A 454 -41.69 -11.26 14.89
N PRO A 455 -42.88 -10.81 14.44
CA PRO A 455 -43.31 -10.96 13.04
C PRO A 455 -42.53 -10.07 12.07
N LYS A 456 -41.91 -9.00 12.57
CA LYS A 456 -40.95 -8.14 11.88
C LYS A 456 -39.83 -7.83 12.85
N ARG A 457 -38.60 -7.72 12.35
CA ARG A 457 -37.43 -7.40 13.18
C ARG A 457 -36.47 -6.50 12.42
N PHE A 458 -36.14 -5.37 13.03
CA PHE A 458 -35.18 -4.40 12.52
C PHE A 458 -33.96 -4.38 13.44
N TYR A 459 -32.78 -4.16 12.86
CA TYR A 459 -31.52 -4.10 13.60
C TYR A 459 -30.85 -2.74 13.39
N ARG A 460 -30.32 -2.19 14.47
CA ARG A 460 -29.51 -0.97 14.46
C ARG A 460 -28.18 -1.24 15.12
N ILE A 461 -27.11 -0.95 14.38
CA ILE A 461 -25.73 -1.15 14.81
C ILE A 461 -25.10 0.23 14.97
N ASN A 462 -24.47 0.47 16.11
CA ASN A 462 -23.66 1.67 16.32
C ASN A 462 -22.32 1.27 16.91
N ARG A 463 -21.23 1.79 16.35
CA ARG A 463 -19.91 1.71 16.98
C ARG A 463 -19.85 2.70 18.14
N THR A 464 -19.56 2.21 19.34
CA THR A 464 -19.54 3.02 20.57
C THR A 464 -18.12 3.42 21.01
N SER A 465 -17.12 2.61 20.66
CA SER A 465 -15.72 2.90 20.96
C SER A 465 -14.79 2.18 20.00
N LEU A 466 -13.52 2.59 20.02
CA LEU A 466 -12.43 1.92 19.32
C LEU A 466 -11.31 1.65 20.32
N ALA A 467 -10.72 0.45 20.27
CA ALA A 467 -9.52 0.15 21.05
C ALA A 467 -8.36 1.05 20.62
N SER A 468 -7.44 1.34 21.54
CA SER A 468 -6.24 2.12 21.24
C SER A 468 -5.41 1.46 20.13
N PHE A 469 -4.97 2.29 19.18
CA PHE A 469 -4.18 1.88 18.02
C PHE A 469 -3.20 3.00 17.65
N ASP A 470 -2.20 2.70 16.81
CA ASP A 470 -1.35 3.71 16.20
C ASP A 470 -2.12 4.45 15.10
N ASN A 471 -2.56 5.66 15.44
CA ASN A 471 -3.36 6.55 14.61
C ASN A 471 -2.52 7.50 13.73
N LYS A 472 -1.20 7.32 13.66
CA LYS A 472 -0.34 8.16 12.80
C LYS A 472 -0.74 8.03 11.33
N GLY A 473 -1.03 9.16 10.70
CA GLY A 473 -1.42 9.25 9.29
C GLY A 473 -2.92 9.14 9.03
N PHE A 474 -3.73 8.86 10.06
CA PHE A 474 -5.18 8.83 9.96
C PHE A 474 -5.76 10.21 10.27
N ASP A 475 -6.75 10.64 9.49
CA ASP A 475 -7.58 11.79 9.85
C ASP A 475 -8.67 11.33 10.84
N TYR A 476 -8.26 10.89 12.02
CA TYR A 476 -9.13 10.27 13.00
C TYR A 476 -9.14 11.06 14.30
N THR A 477 -10.34 11.42 14.74
CA THR A 477 -10.58 11.91 16.09
C THR A 477 -11.39 10.86 16.83
N ASP A 478 -10.85 10.35 17.94
CA ASP A 478 -11.62 9.43 18.79
C ASP A 478 -12.81 10.19 19.38
N PRO A 479 -14.07 9.71 19.21
CA PRO A 479 -15.24 10.38 19.77
C PRO A 479 -15.22 10.46 21.31
N ASN A 480 -14.41 9.64 21.98
CA ASN A 480 -14.19 9.68 23.42
C ASN A 480 -12.98 10.53 23.82
N ALA A 481 -12.24 11.10 22.86
CA ALA A 481 -11.11 11.97 23.17
C ALA A 481 -11.60 13.30 23.75
N VAL A 482 -10.89 13.76 24.77
CA VAL A 482 -11.01 15.12 25.30
C VAL A 482 -9.81 15.93 24.86
N THR A 483 -10.02 17.21 24.59
CA THR A 483 -8.93 18.16 24.34
C THR A 483 -8.67 19.00 25.58
N LYS A 484 -7.41 19.04 26.02
CA LYS A 484 -6.97 19.90 27.13
C LYS A 484 -5.61 20.52 26.84
N SER A 485 -5.45 21.77 27.26
CA SER A 485 -4.19 22.49 27.18
C SER A 485 -3.39 22.32 28.46
N PHE A 486 -2.13 21.94 28.30
CA PHE A 486 -1.16 21.77 29.37
C PHE A 486 -0.07 22.82 29.25
N THR A 487 0.35 23.38 30.38
CA THR A 487 1.39 24.41 30.46
C THR A 487 2.65 23.79 31.01
N PHE A 488 3.74 23.89 30.26
CA PHE A 488 5.05 23.38 30.60
C PHE A 488 5.98 24.58 30.84
N SER A 489 6.77 24.51 31.91
CA SER A 489 7.75 25.54 32.26
C SER A 489 9.12 24.90 32.49
N GLY A 490 10.17 25.68 32.24
CA GLY A 490 11.54 25.30 32.53
C GLY A 490 12.25 24.59 31.38
N GLY A 491 13.19 25.28 30.74
CA GLY A 491 14.22 24.67 29.90
C GLY A 491 13.75 23.94 28.63
N LEU A 492 12.52 24.17 28.16
CA LEU A 492 12.04 23.57 26.91
C LEU A 492 12.96 23.93 25.73
N PRO A 493 13.17 23.04 24.75
CA PRO A 493 13.95 23.37 23.56
C PRO A 493 13.19 24.30 22.60
N PRO A 494 13.86 24.89 21.58
CA PRO A 494 13.22 25.74 20.57
C PRO A 494 12.08 25.03 19.80
N ASP A 495 11.12 25.78 19.25
CA ASP A 495 9.94 25.25 18.50
C ASP A 495 10.29 24.34 17.33
N THR A 496 11.51 24.46 16.79
CA THR A 496 12.02 23.61 15.71
C THR A 496 12.35 22.20 16.18
N THR A 497 12.34 21.95 17.49
CA THR A 497 12.64 20.64 18.05
C THR A 497 11.43 19.71 17.93
N PRO A 498 11.59 18.53 17.31
CA PRO A 498 10.49 17.59 17.17
C PRO A 498 9.95 17.11 18.52
N ILE A 499 8.63 17.23 18.70
CA ILE A 499 7.90 16.54 19.76
C ILE A 499 7.82 15.07 19.39
N THR A 500 8.30 14.19 20.27
CA THR A 500 8.34 12.74 20.05
C THR A 500 7.19 12.01 20.74
N GLY A 501 6.47 12.67 21.65
CA GLY A 501 5.24 12.14 22.23
C GLY A 501 4.67 12.99 23.35
N VAL A 502 3.44 12.69 23.77
CA VAL A 502 2.83 13.27 24.97
C VAL A 502 1.96 12.21 25.67
N LYS A 503 1.98 12.19 27.01
CA LYS A 503 1.13 11.31 27.82
C LYS A 503 0.43 12.08 28.93
N VAL A 504 -0.84 11.81 29.21
CA VAL A 504 -1.60 12.35 30.35
C VAL A 504 -1.95 11.22 31.29
N GLY A 505 -1.40 11.23 32.52
CA GLY A 505 -1.64 10.14 33.48
C GLY A 505 -1.23 8.74 32.95
N GLY A 506 -0.24 8.68 32.05
CA GLY A 506 0.20 7.46 31.38
C GLY A 506 -0.50 7.15 30.05
N VAL A 507 -1.61 7.81 29.73
CA VAL A 507 -2.35 7.65 28.46
C VAL A 507 -1.69 8.48 27.36
N SER A 508 -1.33 7.85 26.23
CA SER A 508 -0.80 8.57 25.07
C SER A 508 -1.83 9.53 24.48
N GLY A 509 -1.37 10.73 24.12
CA GLY A 509 -2.18 11.75 23.45
C GLY A 509 -1.53 12.25 22.17
N THR A 510 -2.31 13.01 21.40
CA THR A 510 -1.87 13.71 20.18
C THR A 510 -1.74 15.20 20.47
N VAL A 511 -0.59 15.79 20.17
CA VAL A 511 -0.40 17.25 20.24
C VAL A 511 -1.13 17.89 19.07
N LEU A 512 -2.10 18.76 19.38
CA LEU A 512 -2.85 19.55 18.40
C LEU A 512 -2.18 20.89 18.13
N THR A 513 -1.70 21.55 19.19
CA THR A 513 -0.98 22.82 19.09
C THR A 513 0.15 22.87 20.11
N TYR A 514 1.25 23.52 19.74
CA TYR A 514 2.38 23.82 20.61
C TYR A 514 2.67 25.32 20.46
N ILE A 515 2.40 26.09 21.51
CA ILE A 515 2.55 27.54 21.52
C ILE A 515 3.59 27.88 22.58
N ARG A 516 4.79 28.26 22.15
CA ARG A 516 5.85 28.71 23.05
C ARG A 516 5.57 30.11 23.57
N THR A 517 5.89 30.33 24.84
CA THR A 517 5.87 31.63 25.51
C THR A 517 7.28 31.99 25.98
N GLY A 518 7.71 33.23 25.68
CA GLY A 518 9.03 33.76 26.00
C GLY A 518 10.00 33.85 24.80
N ASN A 519 10.79 34.93 24.75
CA ASN A 519 11.74 35.22 23.66
C ASN A 519 13.20 34.85 24.01
N SER A 520 13.46 34.39 25.22
CA SER A 520 14.78 33.95 25.71
C SER A 520 14.62 32.83 26.73
N ALA A 521 15.60 31.93 26.81
CA ALA A 521 15.58 30.82 27.77
C ALA A 521 15.50 31.32 29.23
N PRO A 522 14.81 30.58 30.14
CA PRO A 522 14.13 29.31 29.93
C PRO A 522 12.77 29.47 29.23
N TYR A 523 12.55 28.68 28.17
CA TYR A 523 11.29 28.71 27.43
C TYR A 523 10.16 27.99 28.20
N SER A 524 8.93 28.47 28.01
CA SER A 524 7.69 27.83 28.45
C SER A 524 6.81 27.54 27.24
N ALA A 525 5.85 26.62 27.36
CA ALA A 525 4.91 26.32 26.29
C ALA A 525 3.53 25.93 26.80
N THR A 526 2.51 26.32 26.05
CA THR A 526 1.16 25.77 26.15
C THR A 526 0.95 24.77 25.03
N VAL A 527 0.63 23.53 25.38
CA VAL A 527 0.45 22.42 24.44
C VAL A 527 -0.97 21.91 24.55
N SER A 528 -1.75 22.02 23.48
CA SER A 528 -3.09 21.42 23.44
C SER A 528 -2.97 19.96 23.04
N VAL A 529 -3.52 19.07 23.86
CA VAL A 529 -3.41 17.62 23.72
C VAL A 529 -4.80 17.03 23.63
N SER A 530 -5.02 16.19 22.61
CA SER A 530 -6.18 15.31 22.50
C SER A 530 -5.81 13.92 23.04
N PHE A 531 -6.59 13.37 23.98
CA PHE A 531 -6.34 12.04 24.55
C PHE A 531 -7.65 11.41 25.04
N VAL A 532 -7.67 10.09 25.16
CA VAL A 532 -8.86 9.31 25.54
C VAL A 532 -8.75 8.91 27.02
N PRO A 533 -9.47 9.55 27.95
CA PRO A 533 -9.24 9.37 29.39
C PRO A 533 -9.85 8.08 29.94
N THR A 534 -10.27 7.13 29.10
CA THR A 534 -11.13 5.99 29.50
C THR A 534 -10.51 5.04 30.53
N THR A 535 -9.18 5.01 30.63
CA THR A 535 -8.44 4.23 31.65
C THR A 535 -8.05 5.02 32.89
N LEU A 536 -8.27 6.35 32.90
CA LEU A 536 -7.98 7.20 34.06
C LEU A 536 -9.11 7.11 35.09
N ASN A 537 -8.79 7.19 36.38
CA ASN A 537 -9.81 7.16 37.43
C ASN A 537 -10.58 8.48 37.47
N PHE A 538 -11.88 8.41 37.78
CA PHE A 538 -12.71 9.59 38.03
C PHE A 538 -12.23 10.37 39.27
N ASN A 539 -12.37 11.69 39.23
CA ASN A 539 -12.01 12.61 40.31
C ASN A 539 -10.51 12.60 40.69
N GLN A 540 -9.65 12.05 39.84
CA GLN A 540 -8.20 12.08 40.01
C GLN A 540 -7.57 13.07 39.04
N ALA A 541 -6.61 13.87 39.54
CA ALA A 541 -5.86 14.85 38.75
C ALA A 541 -4.59 14.23 38.15
N TYR A 542 -4.32 14.52 36.88
CA TYR A 542 -3.20 13.99 36.11
C TYR A 542 -2.43 15.11 35.42
N THR A 543 -1.09 15.09 35.52
CA THR A 543 -0.22 15.93 34.70
C THR A 543 0.02 15.30 33.32
N ALA A 544 0.42 16.13 32.37
CA ALA A 544 0.94 15.69 31.08
C ALA A 544 2.47 15.59 31.13
N VAL A 545 3.03 14.59 30.46
CA VAL A 545 4.47 14.42 30.22
C VAL A 545 4.70 14.57 28.72
N LEU A 546 5.42 15.62 28.33
CA LEU A 546 5.82 15.90 26.96
C LEU A 546 7.22 15.34 26.71
N SER A 547 7.39 14.57 25.64
CA SER A 547 8.68 14.04 25.20
C SER A 547 9.15 14.78 23.94
N VAL A 548 10.41 15.18 23.91
CA VAL A 548 11.05 15.89 22.79
C VAL A 548 12.46 15.34 22.55
N THR A 549 13.01 15.56 21.36
CA THR A 549 14.41 15.23 21.08
C THR A 549 15.34 16.35 21.56
N GLY A 550 16.39 16.04 22.30
CA GLY A 550 17.37 17.03 22.77
C GLY A 550 18.09 17.74 21.62
N PRO A 551 18.61 18.96 21.85
CA PRO A 551 19.38 19.66 20.83
C PRO A 551 20.66 18.89 20.44
N PRO A 552 21.17 19.07 19.21
CA PRO A 552 22.46 18.50 18.79
C PRO A 552 23.60 18.88 19.76
N PRO A 553 24.62 18.02 19.95
CA PRO A 553 24.96 16.83 19.16
C PRO A 553 24.46 15.49 19.72
N GLN A 554 23.85 15.48 20.91
CA GLN A 554 23.56 14.22 21.63
C GLN A 554 22.15 13.66 21.40
N MET A 555 21.21 14.44 20.86
CA MET A 555 19.85 14.01 20.47
C MET A 555 19.13 13.14 21.55
N THR A 556 19.44 13.36 22.82
CA THR A 556 18.90 12.57 23.94
C THR A 556 17.43 12.90 24.16
N ALA A 557 16.59 11.89 24.46
CA ALA A 557 15.18 12.14 24.75
C ALA A 557 15.02 12.95 26.04
N LEU A 558 14.37 14.11 25.96
CA LEU A 558 14.04 14.96 27.10
C LEU A 558 12.55 14.85 27.40
N THR A 559 12.19 14.85 28.69
CA THR A 559 10.80 14.83 29.15
C THR A 559 10.51 16.03 30.05
N PHE A 560 9.34 16.62 29.86
CA PHE A 560 8.86 17.77 30.62
C PHE A 560 7.48 17.46 31.20
N THR A 561 7.24 17.82 32.45
CA THR A 561 5.95 17.60 33.12
C THR A 561 5.18 18.91 33.18
N SER A 562 3.86 18.86 32.93
CA SER A 562 3.02 20.04 32.98
C SER A 562 2.84 20.54 34.41
N THR A 563 2.68 21.86 34.54
CA THR A 563 2.40 22.56 35.79
C THR A 563 0.93 22.51 36.19
N ASN A 564 0.03 22.37 35.21
CA ASN A 564 -1.39 22.18 35.43
C ASN A 564 -1.79 20.71 35.21
N THR A 565 -2.98 20.35 35.69
CA THR A 565 -3.52 18.99 35.63
C THR A 565 -4.84 18.93 34.85
N TYR A 566 -5.18 17.72 34.43
CA TYR A 566 -6.51 17.32 33.98
C TYR A 566 -7.15 16.42 35.04
N THR A 567 -8.42 16.67 35.38
CA THR A 567 -9.23 15.78 36.22
C THR A 567 -10.30 15.14 35.36
N ARG A 568 -10.41 13.80 35.41
CA ARG A 568 -11.44 13.05 34.69
C ARG A 568 -12.77 13.11 35.42
#